data_AF-A0A6J8AM50-F1
#
_entry.id   AF-A0A6J8AM50-F1
#
_cell.length_a   1.000
_cell.length_b   1.000
_cell.length_c   1.000
_cell.angle_alpha   90.00
_cell.angle_beta   90.00
_cell.angle_gamma   90.00
#
_symmetry.space_group_name_H-M   'P 1'
#
loop_
_entity.id
_entity.type
_entity.pdbx_description
1 polymer ?
#
loop_
_entity_poly.entity_id
_entity_poly.type
_entity_poly.pdbx_seq_one_letter_code
_entity_poly.pdbx_strand_id
1 'polypeptide(L)'
;MDNGYKEINLLYLSKENNSHYCWIKNFSRFLGHTRKHHGQLHYCHRCLHGFIRKDLLDKHRPYCDKFDFQKIELPEEGKNILEFKDFHKSMHVGFTIYADFEALTRKMDSCLPDPNISSTTHCTKFEACGYAYQVVCTNSNYTKPPVVYRGKNAVERFFGDMFKEEEYVNGIYGDIEPLIMTDETEKKFKSATHCNICSGKFSDGLIKVRDHSHIGVTGDRYSDNYSNYRSATCQTCNLNLQNPSFIPIFFTTFMI
;
A
#
# COMPACT_ATOMS: atom_id res chain seq x y z
N MET A 1 -1.90 17.89 -35.28
CA MET A 1 -1.26 18.85 -36.21
C MET A 1 -0.80 18.03 -37.39
N ASP A 2 -1.48 18.17 -38.54
CA ASP A 2 -1.06 17.52 -39.80
C ASP A 2 0.04 18.37 -40.42
N ASN A 3 1.30 17.99 -40.19
CA ASN A 3 2.48 18.71 -40.73
C ASN A 3 2.72 18.47 -42.23
N GLY A 4 1.71 18.12 -43.04
CA GLY A 4 1.85 17.95 -44.50
C GLY A 4 2.76 16.79 -44.96
N TYR A 5 3.42 16.08 -44.05
CA TYR A 5 4.23 14.90 -44.35
C TYR A 5 3.37 13.63 -44.31
N LYS A 6 3.55 12.77 -45.32
CA LYS A 6 2.89 11.46 -45.38
C LYS A 6 3.67 10.46 -44.54
N GLU A 7 3.17 10.13 -43.36
CA GLU A 7 3.73 9.08 -42.51
C GLU A 7 3.47 7.70 -43.12
N ILE A 8 4.50 6.86 -43.19
CA ILE A 8 4.43 5.49 -43.68
C ILE A 8 4.84 4.53 -42.56
N ASN A 9 3.95 3.62 -42.17
CA ASN A 9 4.23 2.61 -41.16
C ASN A 9 5.03 1.44 -41.78
N LEU A 10 6.24 1.19 -41.28
CA LEU A 10 7.09 0.09 -41.74
C LEU A 10 7.32 -0.92 -40.61
N LEU A 11 7.23 -2.22 -40.93
CA LEU A 11 7.67 -3.31 -40.07
C LEU A 11 9.11 -3.66 -40.42
N TYR A 12 10.00 -3.59 -39.45
CA TYR A 12 11.38 -4.03 -39.61
C TYR A 12 11.51 -5.50 -39.20
N LEU A 13 12.04 -6.32 -40.10
CA LEU A 13 12.26 -7.74 -39.89
C LEU A 13 13.74 -8.04 -40.13
N SER A 14 14.43 -8.51 -39.10
CA SER A 14 15.86 -8.84 -39.14
C SER A 14 16.11 -10.28 -38.73
N LYS A 15 16.92 -11.00 -39.51
CA LYS A 15 17.45 -12.32 -39.17
C LYS A 15 18.92 -12.38 -39.55
N GLU A 16 19.79 -12.58 -38.56
CA GLU A 16 21.25 -12.64 -38.73
C GLU A 16 21.77 -11.45 -39.55
N ASN A 17 22.22 -11.68 -40.80
CA ASN A 17 22.76 -10.66 -41.70
C ASN A 17 21.77 -10.05 -42.70
N ASN A 18 20.50 -10.49 -42.71
CA ASN A 18 19.49 -9.98 -43.64
C ASN A 18 18.43 -9.18 -42.89
N SER A 19 18.17 -7.97 -43.38
CA SER A 19 17.10 -7.11 -42.89
C SER A 19 16.21 -6.63 -44.03
N HIS A 20 14.92 -6.51 -43.76
CA HIS A 20 13.96 -5.99 -44.72
C HIS A 20 12.88 -5.16 -44.05
N TYR A 21 12.38 -4.15 -44.78
CA TYR A 21 11.24 -3.35 -44.36
C TYR A 21 9.99 -3.78 -45.12
N CYS A 22 8.93 -4.10 -44.39
CA CYS A 22 7.61 -4.38 -44.95
C CYS A 22 6.68 -3.20 -44.70
N TRP A 23 5.98 -2.75 -45.74
CA TRP A 23 5.00 -1.68 -45.59
C TRP A 23 3.71 -2.18 -44.92
N ILE A 24 3.37 -1.59 -43.77
CA ILE A 24 2.09 -1.81 -43.09
C ILE A 24 1.06 -0.85 -43.70
N LYS A 25 0.26 -1.37 -44.64
CA LYS A 25 -0.81 -0.60 -45.31
C LYS A 25 -1.96 -0.22 -44.38
N ASN A 26 -2.24 -1.03 -43.36
CA ASN A 26 -3.31 -0.79 -42.39
C ASN A 26 -2.86 -1.23 -41.00
N PHE A 27 -2.48 -0.25 -40.17
CA PHE A 27 -1.93 -0.48 -38.83
C PHE A 27 -2.97 -1.10 -37.87
N SER A 28 -4.22 -0.64 -37.93
CA SER A 28 -5.31 -1.17 -37.12
C SER A 28 -5.60 -2.65 -37.40
N ARG A 29 -5.55 -3.05 -38.68
CA ARG A 29 -5.73 -4.46 -39.07
C ARG A 29 -4.55 -5.31 -38.63
N PHE A 30 -3.33 -4.78 -38.70
CA PHE A 30 -2.11 -5.47 -38.28
C PHE A 30 -2.14 -5.85 -36.78
N LEU A 31 -2.59 -4.95 -35.91
CA LEU A 31 -2.68 -5.21 -34.46
C LEU A 31 -3.96 -5.96 -34.02
N GLY A 32 -4.97 -6.04 -34.90
CA GLY A 32 -6.31 -6.54 -34.58
C GLY A 32 -6.42 -8.05 -34.35
N HIS A 33 -5.36 -8.84 -34.56
CA HIS A 33 -5.39 -10.30 -34.41
C HIS A 33 -5.50 -10.79 -32.95
N THR A 34 -5.42 -9.89 -31.97
CA THR A 34 -5.32 -10.22 -30.55
C THR A 34 -6.68 -10.37 -29.83
N ARG A 35 -7.83 -10.17 -30.50
CA ARG A 35 -9.16 -10.21 -29.86
C ARG A 35 -10.22 -10.99 -30.65
N LYS A 36 -11.22 -11.53 -29.94
CA LYS A 36 -12.37 -12.29 -30.49
C LYS A 36 -13.50 -11.42 -31.08
N HIS A 37 -13.51 -10.11 -30.84
CA HIS A 37 -14.56 -9.19 -31.31
C HIS A 37 -14.28 -8.70 -32.73
N HIS A 38 -15.33 -8.61 -33.56
CA HIS A 38 -15.25 -8.26 -34.99
C HIS A 38 -15.22 -6.74 -35.31
N GLY A 39 -15.10 -5.87 -34.30
CA GLY A 39 -15.07 -4.42 -34.49
C GLY A 39 -13.66 -3.90 -34.81
N GLN A 40 -13.56 -2.91 -35.70
CA GLN A 40 -12.30 -2.22 -35.97
C GLN A 40 -11.88 -1.35 -34.77
N LEU A 41 -10.63 -1.47 -34.33
CA LEU A 41 -10.03 -0.58 -33.33
C LEU A 41 -9.13 0.46 -34.00
N HIS A 42 -9.01 1.63 -33.36
CA HIS A 42 -8.11 2.71 -33.74
C HIS A 42 -6.95 2.75 -32.75
N TYR A 43 -5.73 2.51 -33.22
CA TYR A 43 -4.57 2.42 -32.33
C TYR A 43 -3.77 3.72 -32.32
N CYS A 44 -3.25 4.05 -31.14
CA CYS A 44 -2.22 5.08 -31.00
C CYS A 44 -0.86 4.51 -31.46
N HIS A 45 -0.14 5.22 -32.34
CA HIS A 45 1.15 4.77 -32.86
C HIS A 45 2.29 4.83 -31.83
N ARG A 46 2.11 5.58 -30.73
CA ARG A 46 3.13 5.72 -29.66
C ARG A 46 3.01 4.66 -28.57
N CYS A 47 1.83 4.53 -27.97
CA CYS A 47 1.59 3.63 -26.85
C CYS A 47 0.92 2.30 -27.23
N LEU A 48 0.58 2.12 -28.51
CA LEU A 48 -0.09 0.93 -29.06
C LEU A 48 -1.45 0.59 -28.39
N HIS A 49 -2.04 1.53 -27.67
CA HIS A 49 -3.37 1.36 -27.08
C HIS A 49 -4.46 1.44 -28.16
N GLY A 50 -5.42 0.50 -28.12
CA GLY A 50 -6.52 0.40 -29.08
C GLY A 50 -7.82 0.98 -28.55
N PHE A 51 -8.41 1.92 -29.30
CA PHE A 51 -9.67 2.59 -28.99
C PHE A 51 -10.79 2.10 -29.89
N ILE A 52 -12.00 1.96 -29.35
CA ILE A 52 -13.18 1.51 -30.12
C ILE A 52 -13.63 2.58 -31.11
N ARG A 53 -13.43 3.87 -30.78
CA ARG A 53 -13.85 4.99 -31.62
C ARG A 53 -12.68 5.94 -31.90
N LYS A 54 -12.69 6.54 -33.09
CA LYS A 54 -11.65 7.47 -33.54
C LYS A 54 -11.57 8.74 -32.68
N ASP A 55 -12.71 9.29 -32.24
CA ASP A 55 -12.74 10.48 -31.39
C ASP A 55 -12.08 10.27 -30.02
N LEU A 56 -12.09 9.05 -29.49
CA LEU A 56 -11.38 8.71 -28.25
C LEU A 56 -9.86 8.71 -28.47
N LEU A 57 -9.39 8.20 -29.61
CA LEU A 57 -7.98 8.28 -29.99
C LEU A 57 -7.56 9.75 -30.17
N ASP A 58 -8.39 10.56 -30.84
CA ASP A 58 -8.08 11.98 -31.07
C ASP A 58 -8.03 12.78 -29.75
N LYS A 59 -8.88 12.44 -28.77
CA LYS A 59 -8.80 13.00 -27.41
C LYS A 59 -7.57 12.51 -26.64
N HIS A 60 -7.10 11.29 -26.89
CA HIS A 60 -5.93 10.71 -26.21
C HIS A 60 -4.61 11.29 -26.73
N ARG A 61 -4.48 11.53 -28.04
CA ARG A 61 -3.24 11.99 -28.70
C ARG A 61 -2.55 13.18 -27.99
N PRO A 62 -3.25 14.29 -27.65
CA PRO A 62 -2.63 15.44 -26.98
C PRO A 62 -1.99 15.13 -25.63
N TYR A 63 -2.44 14.08 -24.95
CA TYR A 63 -1.85 13.63 -23.69
C TYR A 63 -0.71 12.65 -23.92
N CYS A 64 -0.87 11.72 -24.86
CA CYS A 64 0.15 10.72 -25.19
C CYS A 64 1.40 11.31 -25.86
N ASP A 65 1.23 12.31 -26.72
CA ASP A 65 2.32 12.94 -27.47
C ASP A 65 3.30 13.71 -26.57
N LYS A 66 2.91 14.01 -25.32
CA LYS A 66 3.78 14.64 -24.32
C LYS A 66 4.85 13.68 -23.78
N PHE A 67 4.69 12.37 -23.99
CA PHE A 67 5.59 11.35 -23.50
C PHE A 67 6.35 10.69 -24.67
N ASP A 68 7.56 10.23 -24.38
CA ASP A 68 8.36 9.45 -25.34
C ASP A 68 7.71 8.09 -25.65
N PHE A 69 8.18 7.45 -26.72
CA PHE A 69 7.69 6.14 -27.15
C PHE A 69 7.80 5.12 -26.01
N GLN A 70 6.69 4.44 -25.73
CA GLN A 70 6.65 3.43 -24.68
C GLN A 70 7.12 2.10 -25.24
N LYS A 71 8.28 1.64 -24.78
CA LYS A 71 8.77 0.27 -25.04
C LYS A 71 8.55 -0.56 -23.79
N ILE A 72 7.80 -1.66 -23.92
CA ILE A 72 7.69 -2.63 -22.85
C ILE A 72 8.98 -3.45 -22.84
N GLU A 73 9.80 -3.27 -21.82
CA GLU A 73 10.95 -4.12 -21.55
C GLU A 73 10.58 -5.08 -20.42
N LEU A 74 10.53 -6.37 -20.74
CA LEU A 74 10.41 -7.40 -19.72
C LEU A 74 11.78 -7.58 -19.06
N PRO A 75 11.82 -7.87 -17.74
CA PRO A 75 13.07 -8.20 -17.08
C PRO A 75 13.73 -9.40 -17.77
N GLU A 76 15.06 -9.36 -17.89
CA GLU A 76 15.85 -10.49 -18.36
C GLU A 76 15.64 -11.72 -17.46
N GLU A 77 15.82 -12.90 -18.02
CA GLU A 77 15.79 -14.16 -17.28
C GLU A 77 16.82 -14.11 -16.13
N GLY A 78 16.37 -14.35 -14.89
CA GLY A 78 17.16 -14.19 -13.66
C GLY A 78 16.97 -12.84 -12.94
N LYS A 79 16.57 -11.77 -13.66
CA LYS A 79 16.15 -10.47 -13.06
C LYS A 79 14.63 -10.35 -12.92
N ASN A 80 13.90 -11.37 -13.37
CA ASN A 80 12.46 -11.49 -13.26
C ASN A 80 11.98 -12.02 -11.90
N ILE A 81 12.90 -12.29 -10.98
CA ILE A 81 12.59 -12.74 -9.61
C ILE A 81 12.55 -11.51 -8.70
N LEU A 82 11.40 -11.27 -8.09
CA LEU A 82 11.23 -10.22 -7.07
C LEU A 82 11.45 -10.84 -5.69
N GLU A 83 12.29 -10.20 -4.89
CA GLU A 83 12.53 -10.54 -3.50
C GLU A 83 12.10 -9.38 -2.60
N PHE A 84 11.47 -9.68 -1.48
CA PHE A 84 11.12 -8.67 -0.50
C PHE A 84 12.39 -8.21 0.22
N LYS A 85 12.72 -6.92 0.12
CA LYS A 85 13.93 -6.35 0.72
C LYS A 85 13.66 -5.56 2.00
N ASP A 86 12.47 -5.00 2.12
CA ASP A 86 12.08 -4.11 3.21
C ASP A 86 11.53 -4.88 4.42
N PHE A 87 12.32 -5.82 4.96
CA PHE A 87 11.91 -6.64 6.10
C PHE A 87 11.53 -5.85 7.36
N HIS A 88 12.03 -4.62 7.52
CA HIS A 88 11.61 -3.73 8.60
C HIS A 88 10.10 -3.39 8.53
N LYS A 89 9.50 -3.42 7.33
CA LYS A 89 8.06 -3.18 7.11
C LYS A 89 7.18 -4.39 7.38
N SER A 90 7.77 -5.56 7.66
CA SER A 90 7.00 -6.75 8.04
C SER A 90 6.76 -6.87 9.54
N MET A 91 7.22 -5.90 10.34
CA MET A 91 6.93 -5.90 11.77
C MET A 91 5.47 -5.56 12.03
N HIS A 92 4.87 -6.29 12.97
CA HIS A 92 3.57 -5.92 13.51
C HIS A 92 3.68 -4.57 14.23
N VAL A 93 2.72 -3.69 13.97
CA VAL A 93 2.61 -2.45 14.72
C VAL A 93 2.04 -2.77 16.10
N GLY A 94 2.68 -2.23 17.14
CA GLY A 94 2.31 -2.51 18.52
C GLY A 94 0.92 -2.00 18.90
N PHE A 95 0.56 -0.83 18.40
CA PHE A 95 -0.74 -0.17 18.66
C PHE A 95 -1.45 0.16 17.36
N THR A 96 -2.77 0.08 17.36
CA THR A 96 -3.62 0.47 16.24
C THR A 96 -4.92 1.04 16.77
N ILE A 97 -5.41 2.11 16.17
CA ILE A 97 -6.69 2.71 16.52
C ILE A 97 -7.68 2.43 15.40
N TYR A 98 -8.81 1.81 15.73
CA TYR A 98 -9.95 1.72 14.82
C TYR A 98 -10.94 2.81 15.20
N ALA A 99 -11.38 3.60 14.23
CA ALA A 99 -12.28 4.72 14.46
C ALA A 99 -13.41 4.76 13.43
N ASP A 100 -14.53 5.35 13.81
CA ASP A 100 -15.64 5.66 12.92
C ASP A 100 -16.33 6.97 13.35
N PHE A 101 -16.95 7.67 12.41
CA PHE A 101 -17.69 8.91 12.63
C PHE A 101 -19.14 8.76 12.22
N GLU A 102 -20.02 9.26 13.08
CA GLU A 102 -21.42 9.45 12.74
C GLU A 102 -21.63 10.86 12.20
N ALA A 103 -22.45 10.98 11.15
CA ALA A 103 -22.74 12.26 10.52
C ALA A 103 -24.24 12.48 10.29
N LEU A 104 -24.72 13.66 10.67
CA LEU A 104 -26.04 14.12 10.30
C LEU A 104 -26.03 14.65 8.87
N THR A 105 -26.98 14.20 8.06
CA THR A 105 -27.21 14.75 6.73
C THR A 105 -28.13 15.95 6.85
N ARG A 106 -27.62 17.15 6.52
CA ARG A 106 -28.41 18.38 6.48
C ARG A 106 -28.60 18.82 5.04
N LYS A 107 -29.77 19.36 4.72
CA LYS A 107 -30.01 19.99 3.42
C LYS A 107 -29.11 21.22 3.30
N MET A 108 -28.52 21.40 2.13
CA MET A 108 -27.82 22.63 1.78
C MET A 108 -28.75 23.52 0.97
N ASP A 109 -28.88 24.77 1.39
CA ASP A 109 -29.47 25.79 0.55
C ASP A 109 -28.46 26.12 -0.55
N SER A 110 -28.82 25.85 -1.81
CA SER A 110 -27.99 26.14 -2.98
C SER A 110 -28.71 27.12 -3.90
N CYS A 111 -27.94 28.00 -4.53
CA CYS A 111 -28.43 28.83 -5.62
C CYS A 111 -28.77 27.95 -6.82
N LEU A 112 -29.77 28.35 -7.61
CA LEU A 112 -30.08 27.66 -8.86
C LEU A 112 -28.86 27.70 -9.80
N PRO A 113 -28.41 26.56 -10.33
CA PRO A 113 -27.31 26.54 -11.27
C PRO A 113 -27.65 27.23 -12.60
N ASP A 114 -26.65 27.80 -13.27
CA ASP A 114 -26.81 28.38 -14.61
C ASP A 114 -27.18 27.27 -15.62
N PRO A 115 -28.33 27.38 -16.32
CA PRO A 115 -28.77 26.36 -17.27
C PRO A 115 -27.84 26.18 -18.49
N ASN A 116 -26.94 27.13 -18.75
CA ASN A 116 -26.01 27.07 -19.88
C ASN A 116 -24.68 26.38 -19.55
N ILE A 117 -24.45 26.00 -18.30
CA ILE A 117 -23.20 25.40 -17.83
C ILE A 117 -23.54 24.09 -17.13
N SER A 118 -22.86 23.01 -17.52
CA SER A 118 -23.00 21.75 -16.79
C SER A 118 -22.50 21.93 -15.36
N SER A 119 -23.36 21.69 -14.39
CA SER A 119 -23.06 21.83 -12.97
C SER A 119 -23.60 20.65 -12.16
N THR A 120 -22.91 20.32 -11.07
CA THR A 120 -23.38 19.36 -10.07
C THR A 120 -23.89 20.12 -8.85
N THR A 121 -25.16 19.95 -8.47
CA THR A 121 -25.72 20.59 -7.28
C THR A 121 -25.52 19.69 -6.06
N HIS A 122 -24.72 20.14 -5.10
CA HIS A 122 -24.60 19.48 -3.80
C HIS A 122 -25.82 19.78 -2.94
N CYS A 123 -26.72 18.80 -2.80
CA CYS A 123 -27.98 18.96 -2.05
C CYS A 123 -27.83 18.75 -0.54
N THR A 124 -26.75 18.09 -0.10
CA THR A 124 -26.58 17.63 1.27
C THR A 124 -25.18 17.91 1.81
N LYS A 125 -25.12 18.33 3.08
CA LYS A 125 -23.91 18.47 3.88
C LYS A 125 -23.91 17.40 4.96
N PHE A 126 -22.79 16.71 5.11
CA PHE A 126 -22.56 15.81 6.24
C PHE A 126 -21.88 16.58 7.37
N GLU A 127 -22.51 16.63 8.53
CA GLU A 127 -21.95 17.24 9.73
C GLU A 127 -21.72 16.16 10.78
N ALA A 128 -20.46 15.91 11.12
CA ALA A 128 -20.08 14.95 12.14
C ALA A 128 -20.77 15.29 13.48
N CYS A 129 -21.51 14.34 14.02
CA CYS A 129 -22.27 14.46 15.26
C CYS A 129 -21.81 13.49 16.35
N GLY A 130 -20.89 12.59 16.04
CA GLY A 130 -20.30 11.66 16.99
C GLY A 130 -19.15 10.88 16.38
N TYR A 131 -18.44 10.15 17.22
CA TYR A 131 -17.42 9.20 16.80
C TYR A 131 -17.35 8.05 17.81
N ALA A 132 -16.79 6.94 17.36
CA ALA A 132 -16.32 5.87 18.22
C ALA A 132 -14.88 5.52 17.83
N TYR A 133 -14.05 5.16 18.81
CA TYR A 133 -12.75 4.57 18.52
C TYR A 133 -12.36 3.52 19.55
N GLN A 134 -11.48 2.61 19.16
CA GLN A 134 -10.87 1.62 20.05
C GLN A 134 -9.37 1.55 19.81
N VAL A 135 -8.60 1.71 20.88
CA VAL A 135 -7.15 1.48 20.88
C VAL A 135 -6.91 -0.01 21.12
N VAL A 136 -6.28 -0.67 20.16
CA VAL A 136 -5.93 -2.09 20.19
C VAL A 136 -4.41 -2.22 20.22
N CYS A 137 -3.91 -3.02 21.16
CA CYS A 137 -2.50 -3.33 21.30
C CYS A 137 -2.26 -4.84 21.06
N THR A 138 -1.06 -5.18 20.59
CA THR A 138 -0.61 -6.59 20.51
C THR A 138 -0.56 -7.25 21.89
N ASN A 139 -0.36 -6.47 22.94
CA ASN A 139 -0.48 -6.89 24.33
C ASN A 139 -1.84 -6.42 24.86
N SER A 140 -2.75 -7.35 25.14
CA SER A 140 -4.13 -7.05 25.56
C SER A 140 -4.23 -6.25 26.86
N ASN A 141 -3.18 -6.21 27.70
CA ASN A 141 -3.18 -5.41 28.92
C ASN A 141 -3.20 -3.89 28.63
N TYR A 142 -2.76 -3.47 27.43
CA TYR A 142 -2.76 -2.08 26.99
C TYR A 142 -3.88 -1.76 25.99
N THR A 143 -4.72 -2.75 25.65
CA THR A 143 -5.92 -2.52 24.84
C THR A 143 -6.95 -1.79 25.71
N LYS A 144 -7.48 -0.67 25.21
CA LYS A 144 -8.48 0.13 25.92
C LYS A 144 -9.89 -0.26 25.49
N PRO A 145 -10.89 -0.09 26.39
CA PRO A 145 -12.29 -0.21 25.98
C PRO A 145 -12.64 0.85 24.92
N PRO A 146 -13.64 0.60 24.06
CA PRO A 146 -14.09 1.58 23.08
C PRO A 146 -14.55 2.88 23.74
N VAL A 147 -14.18 4.00 23.11
CA VAL A 147 -14.62 5.35 23.48
C VAL A 147 -15.69 5.77 22.49
N VAL A 148 -16.81 6.28 22.99
CA VAL A 148 -17.93 6.76 22.16
C VAL A 148 -18.27 8.17 22.59
N TYR A 149 -18.37 9.07 21.61
CA TYR A 149 -18.80 10.44 21.79
C TYR A 149 -19.97 10.78 20.88
N ARG A 150 -20.97 11.47 21.42
CA ARG A 150 -22.10 12.03 20.67
C ARG A 150 -22.33 13.46 21.12
N GLY A 151 -22.26 14.40 20.19
CA GLY A 151 -22.43 15.82 20.51
C GLY A 151 -21.83 16.76 19.47
N LYS A 152 -21.88 18.06 19.79
CA LYS A 152 -21.29 19.12 18.97
C LYS A 152 -19.77 19.03 19.00
N ASN A 153 -19.13 19.55 17.95
CA ASN A 153 -17.66 19.60 17.81
C ASN A 153 -17.02 18.20 17.87
N ALA A 154 -17.69 17.17 17.30
CA ALA A 154 -17.21 15.80 17.29
C ALA A 154 -15.79 15.67 16.72
N VAL A 155 -15.48 16.41 15.64
CA VAL A 155 -14.15 16.40 15.01
C VAL A 155 -13.07 16.97 15.93
N GLU A 156 -13.31 18.14 16.55
CA GLU A 156 -12.35 18.78 17.44
C GLU A 156 -12.06 17.90 18.67
N ARG A 157 -13.11 17.33 19.26
CA ARG A 157 -12.96 16.41 20.39
C ARG A 157 -12.24 15.12 20.02
N PHE A 158 -12.53 14.57 18.84
CA PHE A 158 -11.82 13.39 18.35
C PHE A 158 -10.31 13.63 18.28
N PHE A 159 -9.87 14.75 17.69
CA PHE A 159 -8.44 15.08 17.66
C PHE A 159 -7.87 15.28 19.07
N GLY A 160 -8.61 15.96 19.95
CA GLY A 160 -8.21 16.11 21.35
C GLY A 160 -8.04 14.77 22.08
N ASP A 161 -8.84 13.77 21.75
CA ASP A 161 -8.69 12.41 22.28
C ASP A 161 -7.53 11.67 21.61
N MET A 162 -7.32 11.81 20.29
CA MET A 162 -6.18 11.21 19.59
C MET A 162 -4.83 11.68 20.16
N PHE A 163 -4.69 12.95 20.54
CA PHE A 163 -3.46 13.44 21.20
C PHE A 163 -3.24 12.79 22.58
N LYS A 164 -4.30 12.55 23.36
CA LYS A 164 -4.17 11.82 24.63
C LYS A 164 -3.80 10.36 24.40
N GLU A 165 -4.35 9.73 23.37
CA GLU A 165 -3.97 8.37 23.00
C GLU A 165 -2.52 8.30 22.53
N GLU A 166 -2.04 9.30 21.79
CA GLU A 166 -0.62 9.43 21.43
C GLU A 166 0.28 9.52 22.67
N GLU A 167 -0.04 10.39 23.63
CA GLU A 167 0.72 10.49 24.89
C GLU A 167 0.76 9.16 25.65
N TYR A 168 -0.38 8.47 25.75
CA TYR A 168 -0.49 7.16 26.38
C TYR A 168 0.39 6.10 25.70
N VAL A 169 0.28 5.98 24.37
CA VAL A 169 1.03 5.01 23.57
C VAL A 169 2.53 5.29 23.61
N ASN A 170 2.93 6.56 23.52
CA ASN A 170 4.33 6.97 23.65
C ASN A 170 4.89 6.68 25.04
N GLY A 171 4.08 6.84 26.10
CA GLY A 171 4.46 6.45 27.46
C GLY A 171 4.80 4.97 27.56
N ILE A 172 4.02 4.10 26.90
CA ILE A 172 4.28 2.65 26.88
C ILE A 172 5.50 2.32 26.03
N TYR A 173 5.65 2.94 24.86
CA TYR A 173 6.85 2.73 24.03
C TYR A 173 8.15 3.22 24.72
N GLY A 174 8.05 4.17 25.64
CA GLY A 174 9.16 4.64 26.45
C GLY A 174 9.61 3.67 27.54
N ASP A 175 8.74 2.75 27.97
CA ASP A 175 9.05 1.72 28.97
C ASP A 175 9.40 0.40 28.28
N ILE A 176 10.69 0.15 28.11
CA ILE A 176 11.19 -0.99 27.35
C ILE A 176 11.12 -2.26 28.22
N GLU A 177 10.16 -3.13 27.91
CA GLU A 177 10.06 -4.43 28.57
C GLU A 177 11.30 -5.29 28.31
N PRO A 178 11.94 -5.85 29.35
CA PRO A 178 13.14 -6.66 29.20
C PRO A 178 12.85 -7.97 28.46
N LEU A 179 13.90 -8.57 27.92
CA LEU A 179 13.82 -9.89 27.30
C LEU A 179 13.41 -10.97 28.32
N ILE A 180 12.34 -11.69 28.01
CA ILE A 180 11.83 -12.83 28.77
C ILE A 180 12.03 -14.09 27.92
N MET A 181 12.85 -15.02 28.39
CA MET A 181 13.11 -16.31 27.74
C MET A 181 12.58 -17.46 28.59
N THR A 182 11.81 -18.35 27.97
CA THR A 182 11.51 -19.69 28.53
C THR A 182 12.52 -20.71 28.02
N ASP A 183 12.59 -21.88 28.67
CA ASP A 183 13.46 -22.98 28.26
C ASP A 183 13.22 -23.40 26.80
N GLU A 184 11.96 -23.38 26.34
CA GLU A 184 11.62 -23.68 24.95
C GLU A 184 12.15 -22.63 23.98
N THR A 185 11.99 -21.34 24.29
CA THR A 185 12.48 -20.27 23.42
C THR A 185 14.00 -20.21 23.37
N GLU A 186 14.68 -20.54 24.47
CA GLU A 186 16.14 -20.62 24.48
C GLU A 186 16.64 -21.81 23.66
N LYS A 187 15.92 -22.95 23.66
CA LYS A 187 16.20 -24.07 22.74
C LYS A 187 16.04 -23.64 21.28
N LYS A 188 14.95 -22.93 20.95
CA LYS A 188 14.71 -22.37 19.59
C LYS A 188 15.83 -21.42 19.16
N PHE A 189 16.28 -20.54 20.05
CA PHE A 189 17.41 -19.64 19.77
C PHE A 189 18.72 -20.40 19.53
N LYS A 190 19.02 -21.39 20.37
CA LYS A 190 20.25 -22.19 20.25
C LYS A 190 20.28 -23.01 18.96
N SER A 191 19.16 -23.64 18.59
CA SER A 191 19.06 -24.47 17.39
C SER A 191 18.99 -23.68 16.08
N ALA A 192 18.67 -22.39 16.12
CA ALA A 192 18.63 -21.55 14.93
C ALA A 192 20.02 -21.43 14.26
N THR A 193 20.08 -21.84 12.99
CA THR A 193 21.29 -21.83 12.15
C THR A 193 21.33 -20.67 11.16
N HIS A 194 20.18 -20.07 10.85
CA HIS A 194 20.03 -18.96 9.92
C HIS A 194 19.25 -17.82 10.58
N CYS A 195 19.53 -16.59 10.15
CA CYS A 195 18.75 -15.42 10.53
C CYS A 195 17.31 -15.55 10.01
N ASN A 196 16.33 -15.33 10.88
CA ASN A 196 14.90 -15.41 10.53
C ASN A 196 14.44 -14.33 9.52
N ILE A 197 15.27 -13.32 9.25
CA ILE A 197 14.94 -12.17 8.40
C ILE A 197 15.60 -12.28 7.03
N CYS A 198 16.94 -12.23 6.99
CA CYS A 198 17.69 -12.28 5.72
C CYS A 198 18.08 -13.70 5.27
N SER A 199 17.71 -14.72 6.04
CA SER A 199 18.10 -16.12 5.82
C SER A 199 19.63 -16.38 5.79
N GLY A 200 20.46 -15.42 6.20
CA GLY A 200 21.92 -15.59 6.27
C GLY A 200 22.34 -16.58 7.37
N LYS A 201 23.36 -17.41 7.11
CA LYS A 201 23.88 -18.41 8.06
C LYS A 201 24.69 -17.76 9.18
N PHE A 202 24.45 -18.17 10.42
CA PHE A 202 25.22 -17.67 11.57
C PHE A 202 26.67 -18.17 11.60
N SER A 203 26.98 -19.28 10.93
CA SER A 203 28.35 -19.78 10.77
C SER A 203 29.27 -18.82 10.01
N ASP A 204 28.70 -17.91 9.23
CA ASP A 204 29.44 -17.10 8.25
C ASP A 204 29.87 -15.75 8.86
N GLY A 205 30.15 -15.74 10.17
CA GLY A 205 30.55 -14.54 10.92
C GLY A 205 29.40 -13.60 11.29
N LEU A 206 28.14 -13.96 11.02
CA LEU A 206 26.98 -13.17 11.45
C LEU A 206 26.77 -13.30 12.97
N ILE A 207 26.77 -12.17 13.67
CA ILE A 207 26.49 -12.12 15.11
C ILE A 207 25.01 -12.45 15.34
N LYS A 208 24.75 -13.59 15.98
CA LYS A 208 23.41 -14.07 16.35
C LYS A 208 22.89 -13.34 17.59
N VAL A 209 21.73 -12.70 17.49
CA VAL A 209 21.08 -11.93 18.57
C VAL A 209 19.63 -12.36 18.77
N ARG A 210 19.08 -12.03 19.96
CA ARG A 210 17.70 -12.37 20.36
C ARG A 210 16.78 -11.19 20.09
N ASP A 211 16.05 -11.23 18.98
CA ASP A 211 15.00 -10.26 18.68
C ASP A 211 13.80 -10.48 19.61
N HIS A 212 13.21 -9.40 20.13
CA HIS A 212 12.10 -9.48 21.08
C HIS A 212 11.20 -8.25 21.02
N SER A 213 9.99 -8.39 21.56
CA SER A 213 9.02 -7.31 21.67
C SER A 213 9.23 -6.49 22.94
N HIS A 214 9.36 -5.17 22.79
CA HIS A 214 9.49 -4.24 23.92
C HIS A 214 8.14 -3.86 24.57
N ILE A 215 7.01 -4.35 24.03
CA ILE A 215 5.67 -4.14 24.61
C ILE A 215 5.28 -5.32 25.53
N GLY A 216 6.19 -6.25 25.77
CA GLY A 216 5.98 -7.41 26.63
C GLY A 216 5.09 -8.50 26.01
N VAL A 217 4.59 -9.39 26.88
CA VAL A 217 3.78 -10.55 26.53
C VAL A 217 2.63 -10.70 27.53
N THR A 218 1.48 -11.19 27.05
CA THR A 218 0.31 -11.51 27.88
C THR A 218 0.20 -13.00 28.14
N GLY A 219 -0.35 -13.37 29.29
CA GLY A 219 -0.65 -14.75 29.63
C GLY A 219 -0.19 -15.11 31.04
N ASP A 220 -0.28 -16.40 31.36
CA ASP A 220 0.23 -16.94 32.60
C ASP A 220 1.76 -16.93 32.58
N ARG A 221 2.38 -16.26 33.57
CA ARG A 221 3.84 -16.16 33.73
C ARG A 221 4.54 -17.50 33.92
N TYR A 222 3.80 -18.56 34.28
CA TYR A 222 4.32 -19.92 34.43
C TYR A 222 4.13 -20.77 33.17
N SER A 223 3.55 -20.23 32.10
CA SER A 223 3.40 -20.92 30.83
C SER A 223 4.70 -20.89 30.02
N ASP A 224 4.99 -21.99 29.32
CA ASP A 224 6.10 -22.07 28.36
C ASP A 224 6.00 -21.04 27.21
N ASN A 225 4.80 -20.49 26.99
CA ASN A 225 4.53 -19.45 26.00
C ASN A 225 4.72 -18.01 26.54
N TYR A 226 5.08 -17.84 27.81
CA TYR A 226 5.33 -16.52 28.40
C TYR A 226 6.73 -16.01 28.01
N SER A 227 6.87 -15.59 26.77
CA SER A 227 8.09 -15.01 26.24
C SER A 227 7.77 -13.91 25.23
N ASN A 228 8.48 -12.79 25.33
CA ASN A 228 8.43 -11.73 24.32
C ASN A 228 9.48 -11.93 23.22
N TYR A 229 10.22 -13.04 23.22
CA TYR A 229 11.16 -13.41 22.17
C TYR A 229 10.43 -13.68 20.86
N ARG A 230 10.92 -13.06 19.78
CA ARG A 230 10.35 -13.20 18.43
C ARG A 230 11.13 -14.24 17.65
N SER A 231 12.44 -14.05 17.49
CA SER A 231 13.26 -14.95 16.66
C SER A 231 14.77 -14.71 16.83
N ALA A 232 15.57 -15.61 16.25
CA ALA A 232 17.01 -15.45 16.15
C ALA A 232 17.32 -14.64 14.89
N THR A 233 17.96 -13.49 15.06
CA THR A 233 18.28 -12.57 13.97
C THR A 233 19.78 -12.28 13.94
N CYS A 234 20.30 -11.83 12.80
CA CYS A 234 21.64 -11.24 12.80
C CYS A 234 21.55 -9.81 13.33
N GLN A 235 22.65 -9.32 13.93
CA GLN A 235 22.69 -7.99 14.54
C GLN A 235 22.21 -6.87 13.59
N THR A 236 22.64 -6.90 12.32
CA THR A 236 22.22 -5.90 11.32
C THR A 236 20.72 -5.91 11.07
N CYS A 237 20.11 -7.08 10.90
CA CYS A 237 18.65 -7.17 10.74
C CYS A 237 17.93 -6.67 11.99
N ASN A 238 18.38 -7.08 13.18
CA ASN A 238 17.76 -6.67 14.45
C ASN A 238 17.74 -5.15 14.62
N LEU A 239 18.83 -4.46 14.30
CA LEU A 239 18.92 -2.99 14.43
C LEU A 239 17.99 -2.24 13.45
N ASN A 240 17.63 -2.88 12.33
CA ASN A 240 16.69 -2.33 11.35
C ASN A 240 15.23 -2.61 11.72
N LEU A 241 14.97 -3.52 12.66
CA LEU A 241 13.63 -3.81 13.17
C LEU A 241 13.25 -2.78 14.24
N GLN A 242 12.73 -1.63 13.82
CA GLN A 242 12.34 -0.53 14.71
C GLN A 242 10.84 -0.34 14.76
N ASN A 243 10.31 -0.04 15.95
CA ASN A 243 8.90 0.33 16.09
C ASN A 243 8.59 1.55 15.21
N PRO A 244 7.39 1.60 14.60
CA PRO A 244 7.02 2.73 13.76
C PRO A 244 6.94 4.02 14.60
N SER A 245 7.29 5.14 13.98
CA SER A 245 7.20 6.48 14.59
C SER A 245 5.79 7.08 14.51
N PHE A 246 4.77 6.26 14.26
CA PHE A 246 3.39 6.69 14.07
C PHE A 246 2.43 5.62 14.60
N ILE A 247 1.22 6.06 14.94
CA ILE A 247 0.11 5.18 15.34
C ILE A 247 -0.85 5.09 14.16
N PRO A 248 -1.05 3.91 13.55
CA PRO A 248 -2.02 3.77 12.48
C PRO A 248 -3.44 3.92 13.02
N ILE A 249 -4.22 4.78 12.34
CA ILE A 249 -5.64 4.97 12.58
C ILE A 249 -6.40 4.47 11.35
N PHE A 250 -7.25 3.47 11.51
CA PHE A 250 -8.09 2.93 10.45
C PHE A 250 -9.53 3.37 10.64
N PHE A 251 -10.06 4.06 9.64
CA PHE A 251 -11.49 4.36 9.58
C PHE A 251 -12.23 3.16 9.02
N THR A 252 -13.12 2.58 9.82
CA THR A 252 -13.93 1.42 9.42
C THR A 252 -15.35 1.87 9.08
N THR A 253 -15.99 1.23 8.11
CA THR A 253 -17.40 1.48 7.75
C THR A 253 -18.37 0.55 8.49
N PHE A 254 -17.98 0.00 9.64
CA PHE A 254 -18.86 -0.88 10.42
C PHE A 254 -19.76 -0.02 11.30
N MET A 255 -21.02 0.14 10.87
CA MET A 255 -22.11 0.64 11.70
C MET A 255 -22.15 -0.17 13.01
N ILE A 256 -21.89 0.48 14.13
CA ILE A 256 -22.14 -0.05 15.48
C ILE A 256 -23.63 0.08 15.80
#